data_AF-A0A4Q6AM86-F1
#
_entry.id   AF-A0A4Q6AM86-F1
#
_cell.length_a   1.000
_cell.length_b   1.000
_cell.length_c   1.000
_cell.angle_alpha   90.00
_cell.angle_beta   90.00
_cell.angle_gamma   90.00
#
_symmetry.space_group_name_H-M   'P 1'
#
loop_
_entity.id
_entity.type
_entity.pdbx_description
1 polymer ?
#
loop_
_entity_poly.entity_id
_entity_poly.type
_entity_poly.pdbx_seq_one_letter_code
_entity_poly.pdbx_strand_id
1 'polypeptide(L)'
;MPADEKPGVPGHPLNRGCAVPRLSHSRETRNRRGPTTKPSQVCDRRIRRAAEESYTLSELLKNLNDVQRQAVLHRNGPLVVFAGAGSGKTRIITTRIAYLIETGVLPWEILAVTFTNKAAEEMRHRSIALAPETRRSTITTFHSASARWLREFAGELGYEPNFSIYDDQDVTRALKHILKQVIAKGDIP
;
A
#
# COMPACT_ATOMS: atom_id res chain seq x y z
N MET A 1 6.56 46.70 15.42
CA MET A 1 5.77 45.54 15.85
C MET A 1 6.75 44.47 16.27
N PRO A 2 6.89 44.20 17.58
CA PRO A 2 7.84 43.22 18.08
C PRO A 2 7.29 41.79 17.85
N ALA A 3 8.20 40.87 17.56
CA ALA A 3 7.92 39.46 17.39
C ALA A 3 7.70 38.80 18.77
N ASP A 4 6.54 38.15 18.94
CA ASP A 4 6.25 37.31 20.10
C ASP A 4 7.01 35.98 20.02
N GLU A 5 7.93 35.78 20.97
CA GLU A 5 8.52 34.49 21.32
C GLU A 5 7.43 33.56 21.88
N LYS A 6 7.26 32.37 21.29
CA LYS A 6 6.45 31.30 21.90
C LYS A 6 7.31 30.43 22.82
N PRO A 7 6.85 30.12 24.04
CA PRO A 7 7.60 29.34 25.02
C PRO A 7 7.69 27.84 24.65
N GLY A 8 8.83 27.25 25.02
CA GLY A 8 9.26 25.90 24.68
C GLY A 8 8.39 24.79 25.29
N VAL A 9 8.24 23.72 24.52
CA VAL A 9 7.56 22.48 24.91
C VAL A 9 8.51 21.64 25.78
N PRO A 10 8.08 21.15 26.96
CA PRO A 10 8.94 20.33 27.82
C PRO A 10 9.21 18.95 27.21
N GLY A 11 10.49 18.58 27.16
CA GLY A 11 10.98 17.33 26.59
C GLY A 11 10.55 16.10 27.40
N HIS A 12 10.01 15.11 26.71
CA HIS A 12 9.79 13.77 27.26
C HIS A 12 11.12 13.00 27.33
N PRO A 13 11.45 12.35 28.46
CA PRO A 13 12.70 11.65 28.63
C PRO A 13 12.71 10.32 27.87
N LEU A 14 13.72 10.15 27.01
CA LEU A 14 14.09 8.89 26.40
C LEU A 14 14.68 7.92 27.45
N ASN A 15 14.24 6.66 27.34
CA ASN A 15 14.97 5.43 27.63
C ASN A 15 15.09 4.95 29.10
N ARG A 16 14.41 3.83 29.42
CA ARG A 16 14.92 2.80 30.34
C ARG A 16 14.54 1.41 29.82
N GLY A 17 15.56 0.58 29.63
CA GLY A 17 15.45 -0.77 29.09
C GLY A 17 14.64 -1.71 29.98
N CYS A 18 14.04 -2.71 29.32
CA CYS A 18 13.47 -3.86 29.98
C CYS A 18 14.28 -5.10 29.56
N ALA A 19 15.11 -5.57 30.47
CA ALA A 19 15.82 -6.85 30.37
C ALA A 19 14.91 -7.99 30.89
N VAL A 20 14.97 -9.09 30.15
CA VAL A 20 14.44 -10.46 30.38
C VAL A 20 14.39 -10.95 31.83
N PRO A 21 13.37 -11.74 32.22
CA PRO A 21 13.48 -12.72 33.29
C PRO A 21 13.94 -14.08 32.73
N ARG A 22 15.02 -14.58 33.33
CA ARG A 22 15.60 -15.91 33.15
C ARG A 22 14.88 -16.88 34.09
N LEU A 23 14.16 -17.88 33.55
CA LEU A 23 13.64 -19.00 34.34
C LEU A 23 14.47 -20.25 34.05
N SER A 24 15.37 -20.56 34.98
CA SER A 24 15.93 -21.89 35.19
C SER A 24 14.93 -22.74 35.97
N HIS A 25 14.68 -23.98 35.54
CA HIS A 25 14.72 -25.21 36.35
C HIS A 25 14.55 -26.44 35.44
N SER A 26 15.27 -27.49 35.82
CA SER A 26 15.72 -28.62 35.00
C SER A 26 14.85 -29.87 35.12
N ARG A 27 14.92 -30.73 34.09
CA ARG A 27 14.58 -32.18 34.04
C ARG A 27 13.07 -32.47 34.16
N GLU A 28 12.45 -33.39 33.44
CA GLU A 28 12.90 -34.69 32.95
C GLU A 28 11.94 -35.24 31.88
N THR A 29 12.38 -36.29 31.21
CA THR A 29 11.88 -36.93 30.00
C THR A 29 10.46 -37.50 30.05
N ARG A 30 9.66 -37.30 28.99
CA ARG A 30 8.73 -38.34 28.52
C ARG A 30 8.43 -38.25 27.01
N ASN A 31 9.04 -39.19 26.31
CA ASN A 31 8.76 -39.65 24.96
C ASN A 31 7.25 -39.87 24.72
N ARG A 32 6.64 -39.08 23.83
CA ARG A 32 5.44 -39.45 23.08
C ARG A 32 5.62 -39.02 21.63
N ARG A 33 5.75 -40.00 20.74
CA ARG A 33 5.79 -39.83 19.29
C ARG A 33 4.44 -39.28 18.82
N GLY A 34 4.40 -38.03 18.37
CA GLY A 34 3.32 -37.50 17.55
C GLY A 34 3.56 -37.82 16.06
N PRO A 35 2.51 -38.01 15.25
CA PRO A 35 2.68 -38.34 13.84
C PRO A 35 3.31 -37.13 13.12
N THR A 36 4.43 -37.36 12.44
CA THR A 36 5.06 -36.41 11.53
C THR A 36 4.16 -36.21 10.31
N THR A 37 3.25 -35.24 10.35
CA THR A 37 2.56 -34.77 9.16
C THR A 37 3.56 -33.97 8.32
N LYS A 38 4.04 -34.60 7.25
CA LYS A 38 4.81 -33.95 6.18
C LYS A 38 4.03 -32.72 5.69
N PRO A 39 4.70 -31.61 5.33
CA PRO A 39 4.03 -30.47 4.71
C PRO A 39 3.23 -30.94 3.50
N SER A 40 1.96 -30.60 3.47
CA SER A 40 1.00 -31.03 2.46
C SER A 40 1.48 -30.62 1.06
N GLN A 41 1.86 -31.61 0.26
CA GLN A 41 2.33 -31.47 -1.12
C GLN A 41 1.22 -31.05 -2.13
N VAL A 42 0.15 -30.42 -1.65
CA VAL A 42 -1.07 -30.15 -2.43
C VAL A 42 -1.15 -28.68 -2.91
N CYS A 43 -0.40 -27.76 -2.32
CA CYS A 43 -0.40 -26.34 -2.74
C CYS A 43 0.61 -25.99 -3.86
N ASP A 44 1.50 -26.89 -4.26
CA ASP A 44 2.66 -26.54 -5.11
C ASP A 44 2.40 -26.69 -6.63
N ARG A 45 1.39 -27.47 -7.05
CA ARG A 45 1.15 -27.74 -8.49
C ARG A 45 0.58 -26.56 -9.28
N ARG A 46 -0.18 -25.66 -8.64
CA ARG A 46 -0.78 -24.49 -9.33
C ARG A 46 0.22 -23.36 -9.54
N ILE A 47 1.24 -23.24 -8.68
CA ILE A 47 2.28 -22.21 -8.79
C ILE A 47 3.23 -22.54 -9.96
N ARG A 48 3.57 -23.82 -10.14
CA ARG A 48 4.49 -24.25 -11.22
C ARG A 48 3.95 -23.99 -12.63
N ARG A 49 2.64 -24.06 -12.84
CA ARG A 49 2.03 -23.85 -14.17
C ARG A 49 1.87 -22.37 -14.54
N ALA A 50 1.86 -21.46 -13.57
CA ALA A 50 1.84 -20.02 -13.81
C ALA A 50 3.23 -19.46 -14.17
N ALA A 51 4.31 -20.18 -13.83
CA ALA A 51 5.67 -19.80 -14.17
C ALA A 51 5.99 -19.93 -15.67
N GLU A 52 5.18 -20.67 -16.44
CA GLU A 52 5.41 -20.90 -17.88
C GLU A 52 4.89 -19.77 -18.78
N GLU A 53 4.09 -18.83 -18.24
CA GLU A 53 3.57 -17.65 -18.96
C GLU A 53 4.12 -16.32 -18.40
N SER A 54 5.35 -16.33 -17.85
CA SER A 54 6.05 -15.10 -17.49
C SER A 54 6.82 -14.57 -18.70
N TYR A 55 6.63 -13.30 -19.04
CA TYR A 55 7.44 -12.63 -20.06
C TYR A 55 8.92 -12.63 -19.63
N THR A 56 9.82 -12.96 -20.56
CA THR A 56 11.25 -12.85 -20.27
C THR A 56 11.61 -11.38 -20.03
N LEU A 57 12.60 -11.12 -19.16
CA LEU A 57 13.07 -9.75 -18.88
C LEU A 57 13.43 -8.97 -20.15
N SER A 58 13.97 -9.69 -21.15
CA SER A 58 14.27 -9.15 -22.47
C SER A 58 13.02 -8.61 -23.17
N GLU A 59 11.92 -9.35 -23.13
CA GLU A 59 10.67 -8.96 -23.79
C GLU A 59 9.97 -7.77 -23.15
N LEU A 60 10.03 -7.64 -21.82
CA LEU A 60 9.51 -6.45 -21.13
C LEU A 60 10.18 -5.16 -21.64
N LEU A 61 11.46 -5.25 -22.02
CA LEU A 61 12.27 -4.11 -22.44
C LEU A 61 12.27 -3.88 -23.97
N LYS A 62 11.84 -4.86 -24.78
CA LYS A 62 12.03 -4.88 -26.25
C LYS A 62 11.49 -3.65 -26.98
N ASN A 63 10.32 -3.11 -26.61
CA ASN A 63 9.73 -1.96 -27.32
C ASN A 63 9.72 -0.67 -26.49
N LEU A 64 10.73 -0.47 -25.64
CA LEU A 64 10.97 0.80 -24.95
C LEU A 64 12.07 1.58 -25.67
N ASN A 65 11.92 2.90 -25.79
CA ASN A 65 13.05 3.75 -26.17
C ASN A 65 14.06 3.85 -25.01
N ASP A 66 15.24 4.41 -25.26
CA ASP A 66 16.31 4.45 -24.26
C ASP A 66 15.92 5.17 -22.97
N VAL A 67 15.18 6.28 -23.07
CA VAL A 67 14.70 7.05 -21.91
C VAL A 67 13.67 6.26 -21.10
N GLN A 68 12.71 5.62 -21.77
CA GLN A 68 11.71 4.75 -21.15
C GLN A 68 12.38 3.55 -20.47
N ARG A 69 13.39 2.97 -21.12
CA ARG A 69 14.16 1.84 -20.60
C ARG A 69 14.94 2.25 -19.35
N GLN A 70 15.60 3.40 -19.36
CA GLN A 70 16.26 3.95 -18.16
C GLN A 70 15.27 4.12 -17.01
N ALA A 71 14.08 4.67 -17.28
CA ALA A 71 13.03 4.84 -16.28
C ALA A 71 12.50 3.50 -15.73
N VAL A 72 12.46 2.44 -16.54
CA VAL A 72 12.08 1.08 -16.08
C VAL A 72 13.20 0.44 -15.26
N LEU A 73 14.46 0.57 -15.69
CA LEU A 73 15.62 -0.07 -15.07
C LEU A 73 16.06 0.58 -13.75
N HIS A 74 15.68 1.83 -13.50
CA HIS A 74 15.98 2.53 -12.24
C HIS A 74 15.52 1.69 -11.02
N ARG A 75 16.35 1.45 -10.01
CA ARG A 75 15.92 0.64 -8.83
C ARG A 75 15.90 1.44 -7.54
N ASN A 76 16.92 2.27 -7.33
CA ASN A 76 17.20 2.86 -6.04
C ASN A 76 17.01 4.37 -6.07
N GLY A 77 16.43 4.91 -5.01
CA GLY A 77 16.24 6.34 -4.82
C GLY A 77 15.09 6.93 -5.65
N PRO A 78 14.79 8.23 -5.45
CA PRO A 78 13.69 8.92 -6.12
C PRO A 78 13.93 9.03 -7.63
N LEU A 79 12.85 8.88 -8.42
CA LEU A 79 12.85 9.11 -9.86
C LEU A 79 11.61 9.93 -10.24
N VAL A 80 11.83 10.98 -11.03
CA VAL A 80 10.76 11.78 -11.63
C VAL A 80 10.83 11.61 -13.15
N VAL A 81 9.70 11.29 -13.78
CA VAL A 81 9.61 11.12 -15.22
C VAL A 81 8.74 12.23 -15.81
N PHE A 82 9.36 13.16 -16.52
CA PHE A 82 8.64 14.18 -17.30
C PHE A 82 8.21 13.60 -18.64
N ALA A 83 6.94 13.80 -18.98
CA ALA A 83 6.39 13.16 -20.17
C ALA A 83 5.20 13.94 -20.74
N GLY A 84 5.25 14.24 -22.04
CA GLY A 84 4.17 14.86 -22.80
C GLY A 84 3.01 13.91 -23.11
N ALA A 85 1.92 14.42 -23.69
CA ALA A 85 0.83 13.57 -24.17
C ALA A 85 1.36 12.50 -25.15
N GLY A 86 0.81 11.28 -25.11
CA GLY A 86 1.21 10.20 -26.02
C GLY A 86 2.60 9.58 -25.77
N SER A 87 3.41 10.07 -24.84
CA SER A 87 4.80 9.62 -24.63
C SER A 87 4.96 8.24 -23.94
N GLY A 88 3.85 7.52 -23.71
CA GLY A 88 3.87 6.19 -23.11
C GLY A 88 4.06 6.14 -21.59
N LYS A 89 3.73 7.20 -20.84
CA LYS A 89 3.82 7.23 -19.35
C LYS A 89 3.29 5.97 -18.66
N THR A 90 2.06 5.61 -19.02
CA THR A 90 1.39 4.43 -18.44
C THR A 90 2.18 3.17 -18.73
N ARG A 91 2.74 3.04 -19.94
CA ARG A 91 3.56 1.90 -20.33
C ARG A 91 4.84 1.80 -19.51
N ILE A 92 5.51 2.93 -19.26
CA ILE A 92 6.69 2.97 -18.38
C ILE A 92 6.32 2.42 -17.00
N ILE A 93 5.22 2.89 -16.41
CA ILE A 93 4.80 2.48 -15.06
C ILE A 93 4.45 1.00 -15.02
N THR A 94 3.63 0.49 -15.95
CA THR A 94 3.20 -0.92 -15.95
C THR A 94 4.38 -1.86 -16.20
N THR A 95 5.27 -1.51 -17.14
CA THR A 95 6.46 -2.30 -17.43
C THR A 95 7.45 -2.25 -16.27
N ARG A 96 7.55 -1.12 -15.56
CA ARG A 96 8.37 -0.99 -14.35
C ARG A 96 7.87 -1.90 -13.23
N ILE A 97 6.56 -1.95 -12.98
CA ILE A 97 5.98 -2.84 -11.96
C ILE A 97 6.31 -4.30 -12.28
N ALA A 98 6.08 -4.73 -13.53
CA ALA A 98 6.42 -6.08 -13.98
C ALA A 98 7.93 -6.36 -13.83
N TYR A 99 8.78 -5.45 -14.29
CA TYR A 99 10.24 -5.57 -14.19
C TYR A 99 10.72 -5.71 -12.73
N LEU A 100 10.16 -4.93 -11.80
CA LEU A 100 10.53 -5.04 -10.38
C LEU A 100 10.20 -6.43 -9.81
N ILE A 101 9.04 -6.99 -10.17
CA ILE A 101 8.62 -8.32 -9.73
C ILE A 101 9.52 -9.41 -10.32
N GLU A 102 9.75 -9.38 -11.64
CA GLU A 102 10.63 -10.35 -12.32
C GLU A 102 12.08 -10.28 -11.81
N THR A 103 12.49 -9.13 -11.27
CA THR A 103 13.82 -8.95 -10.68
C THR A 103 13.86 -9.15 -9.16
N GLY A 104 12.80 -9.72 -8.58
CA GLY A 104 12.76 -10.24 -7.21
C GLY A 104 12.04 -9.39 -6.17
N VAL A 105 11.41 -8.26 -6.55
CA VAL A 105 10.58 -7.47 -5.61
C VAL A 105 9.25 -8.18 -5.39
N LEU A 106 8.82 -8.30 -4.14
CA LEU A 106 7.57 -8.98 -3.84
C LEU A 106 6.39 -8.10 -4.28
N PRO A 107 5.36 -8.65 -4.96
CA PRO A 107 4.28 -7.83 -5.51
C PRO A 107 3.59 -6.93 -4.48
N TRP A 108 3.42 -7.40 -3.24
CA TRP A 108 2.75 -6.66 -2.16
C TRP A 108 3.58 -5.50 -1.58
N GLU A 109 4.87 -5.42 -1.89
CA GLU A 109 5.73 -4.28 -1.56
C GLU A 109 5.57 -3.12 -2.56
N ILE A 110 4.84 -3.34 -3.66
CA ILE A 110 4.64 -2.35 -4.71
C ILE A 110 3.29 -1.65 -4.52
N LEU A 111 3.36 -0.33 -4.39
CA LEU A 111 2.22 0.59 -4.40
C LEU A 111 2.27 1.47 -5.65
N ALA A 112 1.22 1.42 -6.47
CA ALA A 112 1.00 2.34 -7.57
C ALA A 112 -0.33 3.09 -7.34
N VAL A 113 -0.27 4.41 -7.28
CA VAL A 113 -1.41 5.28 -7.03
C VAL A 113 -1.71 6.16 -8.24
N THR A 114 -2.99 6.41 -8.49
CA THR A 114 -3.46 7.34 -9.52
C THR A 114 -4.69 8.13 -9.05
N PHE A 115 -5.15 9.06 -9.87
CA PHE A 115 -6.26 9.95 -9.51
C PHE A 115 -7.64 9.37 -9.79
N THR A 116 -7.77 8.46 -10.77
CA THR A 116 -9.07 7.94 -11.19
C THR A 116 -9.15 6.42 -11.10
N ASN A 117 -10.33 5.90 -10.77
CA ASN A 117 -10.56 4.45 -10.71
C ASN A 117 -10.33 3.80 -12.08
N LYS A 118 -10.74 4.46 -13.17
CA LYS A 118 -10.54 3.98 -14.53
C LYS A 118 -9.05 3.81 -14.86
N ALA A 119 -8.21 4.78 -14.50
CA ALA A 119 -6.77 4.67 -14.72
C ALA A 119 -6.13 3.58 -13.87
N ALA A 120 -6.61 3.39 -12.62
CA ALA A 120 -6.11 2.33 -11.75
C ALA A 120 -6.44 0.95 -12.33
N GLU A 121 -7.67 0.77 -12.82
CA GLU A 121 -8.13 -0.49 -13.41
C GLU A 121 -7.40 -0.80 -14.72
N GLU A 122 -7.27 0.20 -15.59
CA GLU A 122 -6.51 0.05 -16.84
C GLU A 122 -5.04 -0.28 -16.57
N MET A 123 -4.42 0.36 -15.58
CA MET A 123 -3.04 0.07 -15.17
C MET A 123 -2.91 -1.34 -14.59
N ARG A 124 -3.88 -1.80 -13.79
CA ARG A 124 -3.92 -3.16 -13.26
C ARG A 124 -4.01 -4.18 -14.39
N HIS A 125 -4.96 -4.04 -15.31
CA HIS A 125 -5.10 -4.93 -16.46
C HIS A 125 -3.83 -4.99 -17.31
N ARG A 126 -3.23 -3.84 -17.63
CA ARG A 126 -1.99 -3.78 -18.41
C ARG A 126 -0.80 -4.41 -17.69
N SER A 127 -0.70 -4.23 -16.38
CA SER A 127 0.39 -4.85 -15.60
C SER A 127 0.23 -6.37 -15.57
N ILE A 128 -0.99 -6.87 -15.35
CA ILE A 128 -1.27 -8.31 -15.30
C ILE A 128 -0.96 -8.98 -16.64
N ALA A 129 -1.26 -8.31 -17.75
CA ALA A 129 -0.94 -8.79 -19.09
C ALA A 129 0.58 -8.88 -19.35
N LEU A 130 1.40 -8.11 -18.63
CA LEU A 130 2.86 -8.18 -18.73
C LEU A 130 3.47 -9.22 -17.79
N ALA A 131 2.94 -9.35 -16.56
CA ALA A 131 3.36 -10.35 -15.60
C ALA A 131 2.17 -10.71 -14.70
N PRO A 132 1.63 -11.94 -14.76
CA PRO A 132 0.44 -12.32 -14.01
C PRO A 132 0.52 -12.09 -12.49
N GLU A 133 1.73 -12.16 -11.92
CA GLU A 133 1.96 -11.93 -10.49
C GLU A 133 1.75 -10.48 -10.05
N THR A 134 1.74 -9.50 -10.97
CA THR A 134 1.42 -8.09 -10.65
C THR A 134 -0.01 -7.92 -10.12
N ARG A 135 -0.89 -8.92 -10.30
CA ARG A 135 -2.25 -8.91 -9.72
C ARG A 135 -2.25 -8.75 -8.20
N ARG A 136 -1.14 -9.15 -7.55
CA ARG A 136 -0.94 -9.06 -6.09
C ARG A 136 -0.39 -7.70 -5.66
N SER A 137 -0.04 -6.81 -6.59
CA SER A 137 0.41 -5.46 -6.28
C SER A 137 -0.76 -4.53 -5.93
N THR A 138 -0.48 -3.53 -5.09
CA THR A 138 -1.47 -2.51 -4.73
C THR A 138 -1.50 -1.44 -5.82
N ILE A 139 -2.38 -1.60 -6.81
CA ILE A 139 -2.65 -0.59 -7.84
C ILE A 139 -4.03 0.01 -7.55
N THR A 140 -4.09 1.29 -7.21
CA THR A 140 -5.31 1.91 -6.66
C THR A 140 -5.34 3.42 -6.83
N THR A 141 -6.38 4.08 -6.33
CA THR A 141 -6.41 5.55 -6.22
C THR A 141 -5.91 6.02 -4.86
N PHE A 142 -5.55 7.31 -4.76
CA PHE A 142 -5.20 7.92 -3.48
C PHE A 142 -6.30 7.71 -2.43
N HIS A 143 -7.56 7.98 -2.77
CA HIS A 143 -8.69 7.80 -1.85
C HIS A 143 -8.83 6.34 -1.39
N SER A 144 -8.75 5.39 -2.31
CA SER A 144 -8.86 3.97 -1.97
C SER A 144 -7.68 3.47 -1.14
N ALA A 145 -6.45 3.94 -1.39
CA ALA A 145 -5.29 3.63 -0.55
C ALA A 145 -5.46 4.19 0.87
N SER A 146 -5.80 5.47 0.98
CA SER A 146 -5.99 6.12 2.27
C SER A 146 -7.12 5.49 3.07
N ALA A 147 -8.26 5.20 2.44
CA ALA A 147 -9.37 4.54 3.10
C ALA A 147 -8.98 3.14 3.61
N ARG A 148 -8.20 2.37 2.83
CA ARG A 148 -7.71 1.06 3.28
C ARG A 148 -6.88 1.18 4.55
N TRP A 149 -5.90 2.08 4.57
CA TRP A 149 -5.05 2.28 5.74
C TRP A 149 -5.81 2.84 6.94
N LEU A 150 -6.71 3.80 6.73
CA LEU A 150 -7.55 4.32 7.82
C LEU A 150 -8.41 3.24 8.46
N ARG A 151 -8.91 2.27 7.68
CA ARG A 151 -9.66 1.13 8.23
C ARG A 151 -8.75 0.14 8.95
N GLU A 152 -7.54 -0.10 8.43
CA GLU A 152 -6.54 -0.98 9.03
C GLU A 152 -6.06 -0.47 10.39
N PHE A 153 -5.82 0.85 10.52
CA PHE A 153 -5.33 1.49 11.73
C PHE A 153 -6.42 2.22 12.53
N ALA A 154 -7.71 1.96 12.26
CA ALA A 154 -8.82 2.71 12.86
C ALA A 154 -8.80 2.65 14.40
N GLY A 155 -8.51 1.47 14.96
CA GLY A 155 -8.48 1.26 16.41
C GLY A 155 -7.41 2.10 17.12
N GLU A 156 -6.27 2.36 16.48
CA GLU A 156 -5.21 3.22 17.03
C GLU A 156 -5.62 4.69 17.09
N LEU A 157 -6.57 5.08 16.24
CA LEU A 157 -7.12 6.44 16.16
C LEU A 157 -8.39 6.61 17.00
N GLY A 158 -8.87 5.57 17.68
CA GLY A 158 -10.12 5.58 18.44
C GLY A 158 -11.38 5.56 17.55
N TYR A 159 -11.26 5.13 16.30
CA TYR A 159 -12.38 4.95 15.39
C TYR A 159 -12.70 3.47 15.18
N GLU A 160 -13.97 3.20 14.86
CA GLU A 160 -14.37 1.88 14.36
C GLU A 160 -13.97 1.71 12.88
N PRO A 161 -13.44 0.55 12.46
CA PRO A 161 -13.05 0.29 11.07
C PRO A 161 -14.19 0.43 10.04
N ASN A 162 -15.44 0.40 10.48
CA ASN A 162 -16.64 0.48 9.63
C ASN A 162 -17.17 1.92 9.47
N PHE A 163 -16.34 2.95 9.71
CA PHE A 163 -16.74 4.34 9.52
C PHE A 163 -17.28 4.62 8.10
N SER A 164 -18.26 5.52 8.05
CA SER A 164 -18.83 6.04 6.81
C SER A 164 -17.98 7.18 6.27
N ILE A 165 -17.75 7.18 4.95
CA ILE A 165 -17.10 8.30 4.25
C ILE A 165 -18.22 9.14 3.66
N TYR A 166 -18.34 10.39 4.09
CA TYR A 166 -19.37 11.29 3.59
C TYR A 166 -19.03 11.76 2.18
N ASP A 167 -20.02 11.71 1.30
CA ASP A 167 -19.95 12.39 0.02
C ASP A 167 -20.40 13.86 0.13
N ASP A 168 -20.36 14.60 -0.98
CA ASP A 168 -20.73 16.02 -1.00
C ASP A 168 -22.20 16.26 -0.56
N GLN A 169 -23.09 15.31 -0.83
CA GLN A 169 -24.50 15.41 -0.44
C GLN A 169 -24.66 15.18 1.06
N ASP A 170 -23.96 14.19 1.62
CA ASP A 170 -23.93 13.90 3.04
C ASP A 170 -23.40 15.10 3.82
N VAL A 171 -22.30 15.70 3.37
CA VAL A 171 -21.74 16.93 3.95
C VAL A 171 -22.76 18.07 3.91
N THR A 172 -23.42 18.27 2.76
CA THR A 172 -24.43 19.33 2.61
C THR A 172 -25.63 19.10 3.55
N ARG A 173 -26.10 17.87 3.69
CA ARG A 173 -27.20 17.52 4.60
C ARG A 173 -26.81 17.73 6.06
N ALA A 174 -25.61 17.29 6.44
CA ALA A 174 -25.08 17.47 7.79
C ALA A 174 -24.97 18.96 8.14
N LEU A 175 -24.40 19.78 7.26
CA LEU A 175 -24.29 21.22 7.46
C LEU A 175 -25.65 21.91 7.60
N LYS A 176 -26.63 21.57 6.73
CA LYS A 176 -28.00 22.10 6.83
C LYS A 176 -28.66 21.73 8.16
N HIS A 177 -28.44 20.49 8.62
CA HIS A 177 -28.99 20.03 9.88
C HIS A 177 -28.38 20.79 11.07
N ILE A 178 -27.05 20.93 11.10
CA ILE A 178 -26.33 21.70 12.13
C ILE A 178 -26.82 23.15 12.14
N LEU A 179 -26.87 23.82 10.97
CA LEU A 179 -27.31 25.20 10.87
C LEU A 179 -28.75 25.39 11.40
N LYS A 180 -29.66 24.47 11.07
CA LYS A 180 -31.04 24.52 11.58
C LYS A 180 -31.08 24.39 13.11
N GLN A 181 -30.26 23.52 13.71
CA GLN A 181 -30.19 23.39 15.16
C GLN A 181 -29.63 24.63 15.84
N VAL A 182 -28.58 25.21 15.29
CA VAL A 182 -27.93 26.41 15.84
C VAL A 182 -28.87 27.61 15.79
N ILE A 183 -29.58 27.81 14.66
CA ILE A 183 -30.61 28.86 14.53
C ILE A 183 -31.75 28.63 15.53
N ALA A 184 -32.23 27.39 15.67
CA ALA A 184 -33.32 27.07 16.60
C ALA A 184 -32.96 27.30 18.08
N LYS A 185 -31.67 27.23 18.43
CA LYS A 185 -31.17 27.50 19.79
C LYS A 185 -30.88 28.98 20.06
N GLY A 186 -30.92 29.85 19.04
CA GLY A 186 -30.60 31.27 19.19
C GLY A 186 -29.11 31.55 19.42
N ASP A 187 -28.24 30.60 19.10
CA ASP A 187 -26.78 30.69 19.31
C ASP A 187 -26.06 31.56 18.25
N ILE A 188 -26.80 32.11 17.28
CA ILE A 188 -26.33 33.09 16.29
C ILE A 188 -27.36 34.24 16.27
N PRO A 189 -26.93 35.51 16.42
CA PRO A 189 -27.82 36.67 16.31
C PRO A 189 -28.45 36.83 14.92
#